data_AF-A0A974TGU0-F1
#
_entry.id   AF-A0A974TGU0-F1
#
_cell.length_a   1.000
_cell.length_b   1.000
_cell.length_c   1.000
_cell.angle_alpha   90.00
_cell.angle_beta   90.00
_cell.angle_gamma   90.00
#
_symmetry.space_group_name_H-M   'P 1'
#
loop_
_entity.id
_entity.type
_entity.pdbx_description
1 polymer ?
#
loop_
_entity_poly.entity_id
_entity_poly.type
_entity_poly.pdbx_seq_one_letter_code
_entity_poly.pdbx_strand_id
1 'polypeptide(L)'
;MKPSDASRAIKINGTNIDLGEALPHYVQEKLLHVAGTYFGRLNHATVGFTRDGHSYCCTINIQVSNLRMIIAEASASGCHQAFDLALGKVDKQLRRTKRRMIDATRGQMSAPALA
;
A
#
# COMPACT_ATOMS: atom_id res chain seq x y z
N MET A 1 -14.68 -5.39 14.39
CA MET A 1 -14.95 -5.14 12.96
C MET A 1 -14.89 -6.48 12.24
N LYS A 2 -15.93 -6.87 11.49
CA LYS A 2 -15.90 -8.11 10.69
C LYS A 2 -14.89 -7.93 9.54
N PRO A 3 -14.16 -8.98 9.13
CA PRO A 3 -13.21 -8.91 8.01
C PRO A 3 -13.83 -8.47 6.67
N SER A 4 -15.17 -8.43 6.57
CA SER A 4 -15.92 -8.01 5.38
C SER A 4 -15.86 -6.51 5.04
N ASP A 5 -15.47 -5.61 5.95
CA ASP A 5 -15.42 -4.16 5.67
C ASP A 5 -14.08 -3.69 5.08
N ALA A 6 -13.01 -4.47 5.26
CA ALA A 6 -11.68 -4.08 4.79
C ALA A 6 -11.53 -4.22 3.26
N SER A 7 -12.25 -5.17 2.65
CA SER A 7 -12.28 -5.33 1.18
C SER A 7 -12.97 -4.15 0.49
N ARG A 8 -13.99 -3.55 1.13
CA ARG A 8 -14.72 -2.39 0.59
C ARG A 8 -13.88 -1.10 0.54
N ALA A 9 -12.79 -1.07 1.29
CA ALA A 9 -11.83 0.04 1.32
C ALA A 9 -10.77 -0.04 0.19
N ILE A 10 -10.72 -1.16 -0.56
CA ILE A 10 -9.76 -1.37 -1.64
C ILE A 10 -10.48 -1.20 -2.98
N LYS A 11 -10.05 -0.22 -3.77
CA LYS A 11 -10.50 -0.01 -5.15
C LYS A 11 -9.43 -0.48 -6.11
N ILE A 12 -9.81 -1.28 -7.10
CA ILE A 12 -8.90 -1.77 -8.13
C ILE A 12 -9.48 -1.37 -9.48
N ASN A 13 -8.68 -0.67 -10.29
CA ASN A 13 -9.09 -0.17 -11.59
C ASN A 13 -8.08 -0.57 -12.67
N GLY A 14 -8.57 -0.96 -13.84
CA GLY A 14 -7.78 -1.22 -15.03
C GLY A 14 -8.15 -0.24 -16.13
N THR A 15 -7.17 0.47 -16.69
CA THR A 15 -7.36 1.35 -17.85
C THR A 15 -6.80 0.65 -19.09
N ASN A 16 -7.67 0.39 -20.07
CA ASN A 16 -7.34 -0.29 -21.34
C ASN A 16 -6.76 -1.71 -21.16
N ILE A 17 -7.18 -2.40 -20.10
CA ILE A 17 -6.78 -3.77 -19.78
C ILE A 17 -7.93 -4.51 -19.11
N ASP A 18 -7.99 -5.81 -19.36
CA ASP A 18 -8.80 -6.72 -18.59
C ASP A 18 -7.94 -7.30 -17.45
N LEU A 19 -8.43 -7.19 -16.22
CA LEU A 19 -7.74 -7.70 -15.03
C LEU A 19 -8.15 -9.14 -14.71
N GLY A 20 -9.28 -9.61 -15.25
CA GLY A 20 -9.92 -10.85 -14.82
C GLY A 20 -10.27 -10.85 -13.32
N GLU A 21 -10.57 -12.03 -12.77
CA GLU A 21 -10.94 -12.17 -11.36
C GLU A 21 -9.75 -12.52 -10.45
N ALA A 22 -8.73 -13.19 -10.99
CA ALA A 22 -7.59 -13.67 -10.22
C ALA A 22 -6.68 -12.53 -9.73
N LEU A 23 -6.42 -11.53 -10.58
CA LEU A 23 -5.52 -10.42 -10.24
C LEU A 23 -6.12 -9.52 -9.13
N PRO A 24 -7.39 -9.06 -9.20
CA PRO A 24 -7.98 -8.28 -8.12
C PRO A 24 -7.96 -9.01 -6.77
N HIS A 25 -8.24 -10.32 -6.75
CA HIS A 25 -8.19 -11.12 -5.53
C HIS A 25 -6.77 -11.16 -4.93
N TYR A 26 -5.77 -11.47 -5.77
CA TYR A 26 -4.36 -11.47 -5.36
C TYR A 26 -3.92 -10.12 -4.80
N VAL A 27 -4.31 -9.02 -5.45
CA VAL A 27 -4.01 -7.66 -5.01
C VAL A 27 -4.62 -7.35 -3.65
N GLN A 28 -5.89 -7.72 -3.42
CA GLN A 28 -6.57 -7.51 -2.15
C GLN A 28 -5.88 -8.25 -1.01
N GLU A 29 -5.59 -9.54 -1.17
CA GLU A 29 -4.93 -10.36 -0.15
C GLU A 29 -3.57 -9.77 0.25
N LYS A 30 -2.75 -9.43 -0.75
CA LYS A 30 -1.40 -8.92 -0.51
C LYS A 30 -1.42 -7.55 0.15
N LEU A 31 -2.31 -6.65 -0.26
CA LEU A 31 -2.44 -5.33 0.38
C LEU A 31 -2.91 -5.43 1.82
N LEU A 32 -3.91 -6.26 2.10
CA LEU A 32 -4.40 -6.48 3.46
C LEU A 32 -3.30 -7.06 4.35
N HIS A 33 -2.53 -8.01 3.84
CA HIS A 33 -1.40 -8.61 4.57
C HIS A 33 -0.33 -7.57 4.92
N VAL A 34 0.14 -6.78 3.95
CA VAL A 34 1.17 -5.76 4.17
C VAL A 34 0.67 -4.66 5.12
N ALA A 35 -0.55 -4.15 4.92
CA ALA A 35 -1.12 -3.13 5.79
C ALA A 35 -1.31 -3.65 7.23
N GLY A 36 -1.83 -4.87 7.38
CA GLY A 36 -2.03 -5.54 8.67
C GLY A 36 -0.72 -5.73 9.43
N THR A 37 0.37 -6.10 8.73
CA THR A 37 1.70 -6.31 9.33
C THR A 37 2.25 -5.05 10.02
N TYR A 38 2.03 -3.87 9.46
CA TYR A 38 2.60 -2.64 10.01
C TYR A 38 1.66 -1.87 10.93
N PHE A 39 0.40 -1.70 10.52
CA PHE A 39 -0.56 -0.78 11.14
C PHE A 39 -1.83 -1.46 11.66
N GLY A 40 -1.96 -2.79 11.50
CA GLY A 40 -3.10 -3.58 11.97
C GLY A 40 -4.41 -3.36 11.20
N ARG A 41 -4.59 -2.21 10.56
CA ARG A 41 -5.77 -1.89 9.76
C ARG A 41 -5.42 -1.05 8.53
N LEU A 42 -6.07 -1.39 7.42
CA LEU A 42 -6.13 -0.57 6.21
C LEU A 42 -7.34 0.37 6.28
N ASN A 43 -7.15 1.66 5.95
CA ASN A 43 -8.25 2.62 5.90
C ASN A 43 -8.80 2.78 4.48
N HIS A 44 -7.92 2.96 3.50
CA HIS A 44 -8.28 3.11 2.10
C HIS A 44 -7.09 2.72 1.22
N ALA A 45 -7.34 2.04 0.11
CA ALA A 45 -6.36 1.80 -0.93
C ALA A 45 -6.97 1.87 -2.32
N THR A 46 -6.21 2.39 -3.28
CA THR A 46 -6.54 2.37 -4.69
C THR A 46 -5.38 1.79 -5.47
N VAL A 47 -5.65 0.81 -6.32
CA VAL A 47 -4.67 0.20 -7.22
C VAL A 47 -5.12 0.39 -8.65
N GLY A 48 -4.36 1.19 -9.38
CA GLY A 48 -4.56 1.41 -10.81
C GLY A 48 -3.58 0.55 -11.60
N PHE A 49 -4.09 -0.13 -12.60
CA PHE A 49 -3.31 -0.79 -13.62
C PHE A 49 -3.55 -0.09 -14.97
N THR A 50 -2.50 0.14 -15.72
CA THR A 50 -2.58 0.72 -17.07
C THR A 50 -1.65 -0.04 -18.00
N ARG A 51 -2.01 -0.08 -19.29
CA ARG A 51 -1.12 -0.59 -20.33
C ARG A 51 -0.41 0.56 -21.02
N ASP A 52 0.91 0.49 -21.05
CA ASP A 52 1.79 1.45 -21.73
C ASP A 52 2.66 0.69 -22.76
N GLY A 53 2.19 0.69 -24.01
CA GLY A 53 2.79 -0.06 -25.10
C GLY A 53 2.85 -1.57 -24.84
N HIS A 54 4.07 -2.08 -24.69
CA HIS A 54 4.35 -3.50 -24.38
C HIS A 54 4.46 -3.79 -22.88
N SER A 55 4.33 -2.77 -22.03
CA SER A 55 4.46 -2.87 -20.59
C SER A 55 3.15 -2.58 -19.87
N TYR A 56 3.06 -3.03 -18.63
CA TYR A 56 1.98 -2.74 -17.70
C TYR A 56 2.53 -1.91 -16.57
N CYS A 57 1.85 -0.80 -16.26
CA CYS A 57 2.14 0.01 -15.10
C CYS A 57 1.11 -0.29 -14.00
N CYS A 58 1.59 -0.38 -12.76
CA CYS A 58 0.77 -0.48 -11.57
C CYS A 58 1.08 0.67 -10.63
N THR A 59 0.06 1.43 -10.26
CA THR A 59 0.11 2.50 -9.27
C THR A 59 -0.70 2.10 -8.04
N ILE A 60 -0.04 2.05 -6.87
CA ILE A 60 -0.66 1.75 -5.59
C ILE A 60 -0.69 3.03 -4.76
N ASN A 61 -1.89 3.42 -4.31
CA ASN A 61 -2.13 4.48 -3.35
C ASN A 61 -2.70 3.84 -2.08
N ILE A 62 -2.05 4.03 -0.94
CA ILE A 62 -2.48 3.45 0.32
C ILE A 62 -2.52 4.50 1.42
N GLN A 63 -3.62 4.51 2.17
CA GLN A 63 -3.79 5.30 3.38
C GLN A 63 -3.98 4.37 4.57
N VAL A 64 -3.12 4.55 5.57
CA VAL A 64 -3.12 3.82 6.83
C VAL A 64 -3.25 4.80 7.98
N SER A 65 -4.20 4.56 8.89
CA SER A 65 -4.48 5.47 10.01
C SER A 65 -4.64 6.93 9.54
N ASN A 66 -4.15 7.90 10.33
CA ASN A 66 -4.14 9.33 10.00
C ASN A 66 -2.85 9.77 9.31
N LEU A 67 -2.11 8.83 8.70
CA LEU A 67 -0.84 9.14 8.05
C LEU A 67 -1.07 9.69 6.64
N ARG A 68 -0.07 10.42 6.15
CA ARG A 68 0.00 10.84 4.75
C ARG A 68 -0.13 9.61 3.84
N MET A 69 -0.86 9.79 2.74
CA MET A 69 -1.00 8.77 1.71
C MET A 69 0.39 8.36 1.17
N ILE A 70 0.62 7.05 1.13
CA ILE A 70 1.80 6.44 0.55
C ILE A 70 1.45 6.05 -0.88
N ILE A 71 2.32 6.44 -1.80
CA ILE A 71 2.13 6.21 -3.23
C ILE A 71 3.37 5.52 -3.76
N ALA A 72 3.17 4.50 -4.58
CA ALA A 72 4.24 3.90 -5.35
C ALA A 72 3.72 3.43 -6.70
N GLU A 73 4.62 3.47 -7.68
CA GLU A 73 4.35 3.05 -9.04
C GLU A 73 5.48 2.17 -9.55
N ALA A 74 5.17 1.17 -10.37
CA ALA A 74 6.15 0.36 -11.07
C ALA A 74 5.58 -0.19 -12.37
N SER A 75 6.46 -0.37 -13.35
CA SER A 75 6.12 -0.95 -14.66
C SER A 75 6.87 -2.26 -14.86
N ALA A 76 6.22 -3.23 -15.52
CA ALA A 76 6.79 -4.53 -15.86
C ALA A 76 6.14 -5.11 -17.12
N SER A 77 6.62 -6.26 -17.60
CA SER A 77 6.04 -6.95 -18.77
C SER A 77 4.69 -7.62 -18.48
N GLY A 78 4.28 -7.71 -17.21
CA GLY A 78 2.98 -8.25 -16.80
C GLY A 78 2.40 -7.58 -15.55
N CYS A 79 1.07 -7.60 -15.42
CA CYS A 79 0.35 -6.94 -14.33
C CYS A 79 0.78 -7.44 -12.94
N HIS A 80 0.91 -8.76 -12.75
CA HIS A 80 1.35 -9.33 -11.47
C HIS A 80 2.73 -8.82 -11.07
N GLN A 81 3.67 -8.80 -12.01
CA GLN A 81 5.03 -8.35 -11.74
C GLN A 81 5.08 -6.84 -11.46
N ALA A 82 4.32 -6.03 -12.21
CA ALA A 82 4.21 -4.60 -11.98
C ALA A 82 3.66 -4.32 -10.58
N PHE A 83 2.63 -5.07 -10.16
CA PHE A 83 2.07 -4.99 -8.82
C PHE A 83 3.07 -5.38 -7.74
N ASP A 84 3.76 -6.51 -7.86
CA ASP A 84 4.72 -6.96 -6.84
C ASP A 84 5.86 -5.94 -6.66
N LEU A 85 6.33 -5.34 -7.76
CA LEU A 85 7.34 -4.27 -7.73
C LEU A 85 6.82 -3.00 -7.04
N ALA A 86 5.59 -2.58 -7.35
CA ALA A 86 4.96 -1.43 -6.71
C ALA A 86 4.71 -1.71 -5.21
N LEU A 87 4.24 -2.91 -4.87
CA LEU A 87 3.98 -3.34 -3.49
C LEU A 87 5.28 -3.38 -2.67
N GLY A 88 6.38 -3.85 -3.24
CA GLY A 88 7.69 -3.83 -2.58
C GLY A 88 8.17 -2.40 -2.26
N LYS A 89 7.81 -1.41 -3.08
CA LYS A 89 8.08 0.01 -2.78
C LYS A 89 7.17 0.50 -1.64
N VAL A 90 5.89 0.16 -1.65
CA VAL A 90 4.94 0.49 -0.58
C VAL A 90 5.37 -0.12 0.76
N ASP A 91 5.75 -1.40 0.78
CA ASP A 91 6.24 -2.11 1.96
C ASP A 91 7.43 -1.39 2.60
N LYS A 92 8.43 -1.02 1.79
CA LYS A 92 9.57 -0.22 2.24
C LYS A 92 9.15 1.13 2.83
N GLN A 93 8.20 1.82 2.21
CA GLN A 93 7.69 3.09 2.71
C GLN A 93 6.92 2.93 4.03
N LEU A 94 6.01 1.96 4.12
CA LEU A 94 5.26 1.66 5.36
C LEU A 94 6.21 1.35 6.52
N ARG A 95 7.22 0.51 6.29
CA ARG A 95 8.24 0.19 7.28
C ARG A 95 9.01 1.43 7.73
N ARG A 96 9.43 2.28 6.80
CA ARG A 96 10.13 3.54 7.10
C ARG A 96 9.24 4.49 7.90
N THR A 97 7.97 4.62 7.52
CA THR A 97 7.00 5.47 8.22
C THR A 97 6.75 4.97 9.63
N LYS A 98 6.51 3.67 9.82
CA LYS A 98 6.38 3.06 11.15
C LYS A 98 7.61 3.30 12.01
N ARG A 99 8.81 3.10 11.47
CA ARG A 99 10.07 3.35 12.18
C ARG A 99 10.21 4.81 12.61
N ARG A 100 9.94 5.76 11.70
CA ARG A 100 9.95 7.20 12.01
C ARG A 100 8.97 7.56 13.12
N MET A 101 7.79 6.94 13.17
CA MET A 101 6.83 7.15 14.26
C MET A 101 7.39 6.67 15.61
N ILE A 102 7.93 5.46 15.65
CA ILE A 102 8.52 4.89 16.88
C ILE A 102 9.70 5.74 17.36
N ASP A 103 10.58 6.14 16.45
CA ASP A 103 11.75 6.96 16.77
C ASP A 103 11.33 8.36 17.24
N ALA A 104 10.30 8.97 16.64
CA ALA A 104 9.76 10.26 17.09
C ALA A 104 9.13 10.18 18.48
N THR A 105 8.36 9.12 18.78
CA THR A 105 7.78 8.90 20.11
C THR A 105 8.87 8.69 21.16
N ARG A 106 9.96 7.98 20.82
CA ARG A 106 11.10 7.79 21.72
C ARG A 106 11.92 9.06 21.91
N GLY A 107 12.08 9.88 20.88
CA GLY A 107 12.80 11.16 20.95
C GLY A 107 12.09 12.22 21.80
N GLN A 108 10.75 12.16 21.88
CA GLN A 108 9.97 13.06 22.76
C GLN A 108 10.08 12.72 24.25
N MET A 109 10.51 11.50 24.61
CA MET A 109 10.77 11.11 26.00
C MET A 109 12.17 11.52 26.49
N SER A 110 12.98 12.18 25.65
CA SER A 110 14.36 12.59 25.96
C SER A 110 14.52 14.11 25.89
N ALA A 111 13.65 14.85 26.56
CA ALA A 111 13.95 16.23 26.94
C ALA A 111 13.96 16.30 28.46
N PRO A 112 15.12 16.41 29.13
CA PRO A 112 15.13 16.71 30.55
C PRO A 112 14.56 18.11 30.71
N ALA A 113 13.57 18.25 31.61
CA ALA A 113 13.17 19.54 32.12
C ALA A 113 14.41 20.22 32.72
N LEU A 114 14.91 21.26 32.05
CA LEU A 114 15.92 22.13 32.63
C LEU A 114 15.19 23.14 33.51
N ALA A 115 15.32 22.92 34.81
CA ALA A 115 15.12 23.89 35.87
C ALA A 115 16.27 24.90 35.91
#